data_AF-A0A7S0E333-F1
#
_entry.id   AF-A0A7S0E333-F1
#
_cell.length_a   1.000
_cell.length_b   1.000
_cell.length_c   1.000
_cell.angle_alpha   90.00
_cell.angle_beta   90.00
_cell.angle_gamma   90.00
#
_symmetry.space_group_name_H-M   'P 1'
#
loop_
_entity.id
_entity.type
_entity.pdbx_description
1 polymer ?
#
loop_
_entity_poly.entity_id
_entity_poly.type
_entity_poly.pdbx_seq_one_letter_code
_entity_poly.pdbx_strand_id
1 'polypeptide(L)'
;MLCMSLDVFASETGYYNFATYTGSSPDIAVTIGQTYTFDQSDPTNWYHPVGFAYEPDGAHGSTWGGDELDEVEGKGELLYKINGAATTCDDAGDTGLDCYEPEFFYPRDVWIGATYTAELTITQAVADRSHGGVIYYFCHIHSKMSGKIVINTVDGTRFEPTLNPTELELYSPVVRSAIDATCGTTGVAQYTYGQSMACSGSFLCGDLDTNPRFGQCLQGVDCAMNKGMFGESTPDHASPVVTFMEQMIPHHLNAVNMAKLLLKTDLDSVAATDGLEDILWDIVNVQNYQVHQFRNYLEANTGNAGVALPYPPPLPPPSPPSTSPAVAAACTPSSTMLCMSLDVFASE
;
A
#
# COMPACT_ATOMS: atom_id res chain seq x y z
N MET A 1 0.63 9.31 -23.08
CA MET A 1 1.36 9.39 -21.80
C MET A 1 0.36 9.70 -20.71
N LEU A 2 0.38 8.91 -19.65
CA LEU A 2 -0.51 8.97 -18.50
C LEU A 2 0.36 9.29 -17.29
N CYS A 3 0.39 10.57 -16.88
CA CYS A 3 1.18 11.01 -15.74
C CYS A 3 0.48 10.58 -14.45
N MET A 4 1.14 9.72 -13.68
CA MET A 4 0.66 9.16 -12.43
C MET A 4 1.15 9.98 -11.24
N SER A 5 0.31 10.08 -10.22
CA SER A 5 0.66 10.53 -8.87
C SER A 5 -0.15 9.71 -7.87
N LEU A 6 0.13 9.83 -6.58
CA LEU A 6 -0.60 9.17 -5.51
C LEU A 6 -1.33 10.20 -4.64
N ASP A 7 -2.65 10.08 -4.47
CA ASP A 7 -3.32 10.72 -3.34
C ASP A 7 -3.13 9.85 -2.10
N VAL A 8 -2.09 10.18 -1.33
CA VAL A 8 -1.76 9.52 -0.06
C VAL A 8 -2.91 9.56 0.95
N PHE A 9 -3.85 10.50 0.81
CA PHE A 9 -4.97 10.63 1.73
C PHE A 9 -6.24 9.90 1.27
N ALA A 10 -6.27 9.31 0.07
CA ALA A 10 -7.50 8.72 -0.47
C ALA A 10 -7.91 7.41 0.26
N SER A 11 -6.95 6.70 0.82
CA SER A 11 -7.15 5.44 1.56
C SER A 11 -6.03 5.23 2.58
N GLU A 12 -5.96 4.03 3.18
CA GLU A 12 -4.88 3.62 4.09
C GLU A 12 -3.50 3.68 3.41
N THR A 13 -3.39 3.15 2.18
CA THR A 13 -2.16 3.12 1.37
C THR A 13 -2.09 4.26 0.33
N GLY A 14 -3.21 4.95 0.11
CA GLY A 14 -3.37 5.92 -0.98
C GLY A 14 -3.96 5.28 -2.23
N TYR A 15 -4.25 6.11 -3.24
CA TYR A 15 -4.74 5.67 -4.54
C TYR A 15 -4.10 6.48 -5.66
N TYR A 16 -3.88 5.85 -6.82
CA TYR A 16 -3.31 6.53 -7.97
C TYR A 16 -4.26 7.59 -8.54
N ASN A 17 -3.71 8.73 -8.91
CA ASN A 17 -4.35 9.74 -9.74
C ASN A 17 -3.65 9.78 -11.09
N PHE A 18 -4.38 10.26 -12.09
CA PHE A 18 -3.85 10.50 -13.42
C PHE A 18 -4.14 11.95 -13.80
N ALA A 19 -3.15 12.69 -14.30
CA ALA A 19 -3.26 14.14 -14.51
C ALA A 19 -4.47 14.58 -15.38
N THR A 20 -4.95 13.73 -16.28
CA THR A 20 -6.09 13.99 -17.17
C THR A 20 -7.43 13.50 -16.60
N TYR A 21 -7.45 12.90 -15.42
CA TYR A 21 -8.62 12.30 -14.79
C TYR A 21 -8.92 13.00 -13.46
N THR A 22 -10.18 12.94 -13.05
CA THR A 22 -10.63 13.51 -11.77
C THR A 22 -10.87 12.41 -10.76
N GLY A 23 -10.33 12.59 -9.56
CA GLY A 23 -10.45 11.63 -8.48
C GLY A 23 -9.39 10.52 -8.54
N SER A 24 -9.35 9.75 -7.46
CA SER A 24 -8.37 8.68 -7.26
C SER A 24 -8.91 7.33 -7.73
N SER A 25 -7.99 6.50 -8.23
CA SER A 25 -8.22 5.26 -8.95
C SER A 25 -9.32 5.36 -10.03
N PRO A 26 -9.22 6.30 -10.99
CA PRO A 26 -10.21 6.46 -12.04
C PRO A 26 -10.18 5.30 -13.05
N ASP A 27 -11.30 5.06 -13.74
CA ASP A 27 -11.34 4.16 -14.88
C ASP A 27 -10.60 4.78 -16.08
N ILE A 28 -9.60 4.06 -16.61
CA ILE A 28 -8.77 4.50 -17.74
C ILE A 28 -9.24 3.82 -19.02
N ALA A 29 -9.71 4.59 -19.99
CA ALA A 29 -10.07 4.08 -21.31
C ALA A 29 -8.83 3.93 -22.19
N VAL A 30 -8.61 2.73 -22.73
CA VAL A 30 -7.54 2.40 -23.68
C VAL A 30 -8.09 1.77 -24.95
N THR A 31 -7.27 1.67 -26.00
CA THR A 31 -7.67 1.18 -27.32
C THR A 31 -6.73 0.06 -27.79
N ILE A 32 -7.31 -1.02 -28.33
CA ILE A 32 -6.56 -2.14 -28.91
C ILE A 32 -5.61 -1.64 -30.01
N GLY A 33 -4.39 -2.16 -30.00
CA GLY A 33 -3.31 -1.84 -30.92
C GLY A 33 -2.44 -0.65 -30.51
N GLN A 34 -2.77 0.03 -29.40
CA GLN A 34 -2.04 1.21 -28.92
C GLN A 34 -1.14 0.88 -27.73
N THR A 35 -0.05 1.63 -27.60
CA THR A 35 0.85 1.62 -26.44
C THR A 35 0.63 2.86 -25.60
N TYR A 36 0.48 2.67 -24.28
CA TYR A 36 0.28 3.71 -23.29
C TYR A 36 1.46 3.72 -22.33
N THR A 37 2.14 4.86 -22.25
CA THR A 37 3.20 5.09 -21.25
C THR A 37 2.58 5.63 -19.96
N PHE A 38 2.72 4.89 -18.88
CA PHE A 38 2.41 5.26 -17.50
C PHE A 38 3.68 5.85 -16.89
N ASP A 39 3.64 7.13 -16.55
CA ASP A 39 4.77 7.89 -16.04
C ASP A 39 4.64 8.05 -14.52
N GLN A 40 5.53 7.40 -13.77
CA GLN A 40 5.55 7.41 -12.30
C GLN A 40 6.53 8.43 -11.72
N SER A 41 7.04 9.37 -12.53
CA SER A 41 8.07 10.32 -12.07
C SER A 41 7.60 11.34 -11.03
N ASP A 42 6.29 11.42 -10.72
CA ASP A 42 5.82 12.24 -9.61
C ASP A 42 6.33 11.67 -8.26
N PRO A 43 6.92 12.50 -7.37
CA PRO A 43 7.49 12.07 -6.09
C PRO A 43 6.54 11.31 -5.16
N THR A 44 5.22 11.45 -5.36
CA THR A 44 4.21 10.74 -4.57
C THR A 44 4.09 9.26 -4.94
N ASN A 45 4.61 8.82 -6.09
CA ASN A 45 4.62 7.40 -6.48
C ASN A 45 5.75 6.59 -5.82
N TRP A 46 6.63 7.22 -5.04
CA TRP A 46 7.69 6.49 -4.33
C TRP A 46 7.11 5.36 -3.49
N TYR A 47 7.72 4.17 -3.53
CA TYR A 47 7.21 2.93 -2.92
C TYR A 47 5.94 2.33 -3.55
N HIS A 48 5.46 2.88 -4.69
CA HIS A 48 4.27 2.40 -5.39
C HIS A 48 4.56 2.10 -6.86
N PRO A 49 5.32 1.04 -7.22
CA PRO A 49 5.48 0.63 -8.61
C PRO A 49 4.14 0.15 -9.17
N VAL A 50 3.76 0.62 -10.36
CA VAL A 50 2.52 0.21 -11.02
C VAL A 50 2.68 -1.17 -11.64
N GLY A 51 1.70 -2.06 -11.41
CA GLY A 51 1.55 -3.35 -12.07
C GLY A 51 0.25 -3.41 -12.89
N PHE A 52 0.11 -4.43 -13.73
CA PHE A 52 -1.07 -4.64 -14.58
C PHE A 52 -1.51 -6.10 -14.55
N ALA A 53 -2.77 -6.37 -14.21
CA ALA A 53 -3.28 -7.73 -14.04
C ALA A 53 -4.67 -7.94 -14.66
N TYR A 54 -5.01 -9.19 -14.96
CA TYR A 54 -6.34 -9.56 -15.48
C TYR A 54 -7.40 -9.63 -14.37
N GLU A 55 -6.95 -9.66 -13.11
CA GLU A 55 -7.78 -9.64 -11.90
C GLU A 55 -7.28 -8.54 -10.94
N PRO A 56 -8.14 -8.02 -10.03
CA PRO A 56 -7.71 -7.04 -9.04
C PRO A 56 -6.58 -7.56 -8.15
N ASP A 57 -5.65 -6.66 -7.82
CA ASP A 57 -4.53 -6.83 -6.89
C ASP A 57 -3.39 -7.74 -7.35
N GLY A 58 -3.46 -8.40 -8.52
CA GLY A 58 -2.32 -9.05 -9.19
C GLY A 58 -1.43 -9.87 -8.24
N ALA A 59 -0.17 -9.45 -8.10
CA ALA A 59 0.85 -9.98 -7.19
C ALA A 59 0.43 -10.19 -5.72
N HIS A 60 -0.68 -9.61 -5.27
CA HIS A 60 -1.14 -9.74 -3.89
C HIS A 60 -2.22 -10.78 -3.69
N GLY A 61 -2.73 -11.39 -4.76
CA GLY A 61 -3.81 -12.36 -4.68
C GLY A 61 -5.19 -11.76 -4.41
N SER A 62 -6.22 -12.63 -4.49
CA SER A 62 -7.61 -12.24 -4.20
C SER A 62 -7.89 -12.08 -2.69
N THR A 63 -7.06 -12.70 -1.85
CA THR A 63 -7.09 -12.65 -0.39
C THR A 63 -5.73 -12.24 0.15
N TRP A 64 -5.66 -11.76 1.39
CA TRP A 64 -4.37 -11.44 2.04
C TRP A 64 -3.45 -12.66 2.05
N GLY A 65 -2.28 -12.53 1.46
CA GLY A 65 -1.28 -13.60 1.35
C GLY A 65 -1.71 -14.76 0.45
N GLY A 66 -2.71 -14.56 -0.41
CA GLY A 66 -3.09 -15.51 -1.44
C GLY A 66 -2.05 -15.60 -2.56
N ASP A 67 -2.18 -16.63 -3.40
CA ASP A 67 -1.33 -16.78 -4.58
C ASP A 67 -1.49 -15.60 -5.53
N GLU A 68 -0.40 -15.22 -6.18
CA GLU A 68 -0.36 -14.20 -7.23
C GLU A 68 -1.37 -14.52 -8.34
N LEU A 69 -2.08 -13.49 -8.80
CA LEU A 69 -3.04 -13.61 -9.90
C LEU A 69 -2.37 -13.30 -11.24
N ASP A 70 -3.06 -13.67 -12.31
CA ASP A 70 -2.53 -13.56 -13.66
C ASP A 70 -2.23 -12.10 -14.07
N GLU A 71 -0.97 -11.83 -14.40
CA GLU A 71 -0.46 -10.51 -14.75
C GLU A 71 -0.18 -10.32 -16.26
N VAL A 72 -0.16 -9.06 -16.68
CA VAL A 72 0.24 -8.69 -18.04
C VAL A 72 1.76 -8.67 -18.12
N GLU A 73 2.36 -9.84 -18.33
CA GLU A 73 3.83 -9.98 -18.38
C GLU A 73 4.35 -10.49 -19.73
N GLY A 74 3.48 -10.53 -20.74
CA GLY A 74 3.86 -11.00 -22.07
C GLY A 74 4.92 -10.11 -22.72
N LYS A 75 5.89 -10.75 -23.36
CA LYS A 75 6.92 -10.07 -24.16
C LYS A 75 6.28 -9.15 -25.21
N GLY A 76 6.59 -7.85 -25.12
CA GLY A 76 6.04 -6.83 -26.03
C GLY A 76 4.65 -6.33 -25.66
N GLU A 77 4.06 -6.85 -24.58
CA GLU A 77 2.82 -6.35 -23.97
C GLU A 77 3.13 -5.34 -22.87
N LEU A 78 4.20 -5.56 -22.11
CA LEU A 78 4.64 -4.66 -21.04
C LEU A 78 6.16 -4.47 -21.07
N LEU A 79 6.61 -3.24 -20.82
CA LEU A 79 8.03 -2.90 -20.68
C LEU A 79 8.23 -1.80 -19.64
N TYR A 80 9.02 -2.10 -18.60
CA TYR A 80 9.46 -1.12 -17.61
C TYR A 80 10.75 -0.44 -18.02
N LYS A 81 10.87 0.85 -17.72
CA LYS A 81 12.03 1.67 -18.05
C LYS A 81 12.44 2.57 -16.89
N ILE A 82 13.75 2.72 -16.74
CA ILE A 82 14.39 3.69 -15.85
C ILE A 82 15.20 4.65 -16.73
N ASN A 83 15.03 5.95 -16.53
CA ASN A 83 15.70 7.00 -17.31
C ASN A 83 15.51 6.84 -18.83
N GLY A 84 14.34 6.35 -19.25
CA GLY A 84 13.97 6.11 -20.65
C GLY A 84 14.60 4.87 -21.30
N ALA A 85 15.43 4.12 -20.58
CA ALA A 85 16.01 2.86 -21.03
C ALA A 85 15.26 1.67 -20.45
N ALA A 86 15.09 0.61 -21.25
CA ALA A 86 14.61 -0.68 -20.74
C ALA A 86 15.49 -1.13 -19.57
N THR A 87 14.89 -1.62 -18.50
CA THR A 87 15.64 -2.09 -17.34
C THR A 87 16.45 -3.34 -17.69
N THR A 88 17.64 -3.46 -17.10
CA THR A 88 18.56 -4.56 -17.36
C THR A 88 19.18 -5.03 -16.06
N CYS A 89 18.81 -6.22 -15.63
CA CYS A 89 19.42 -6.98 -14.54
C CYS A 89 19.31 -8.47 -14.86
N ASP A 90 19.98 -9.33 -14.09
CA ASP A 90 20.01 -10.78 -14.37
C ASP A 90 18.59 -11.40 -14.37
N ASP A 91 17.69 -10.83 -13.57
CA ASP A 91 16.31 -11.30 -13.40
C ASP A 91 15.30 -10.49 -14.22
N ALA A 92 15.70 -9.66 -15.19
CA ALA A 92 14.80 -8.74 -15.90
C ALA A 92 13.55 -9.38 -16.54
N GLY A 93 13.55 -10.69 -16.80
CA GLY A 93 12.45 -11.36 -17.47
C GLY A 93 12.14 -10.76 -18.84
N ASP A 94 10.87 -10.84 -19.26
CA ASP A 94 10.40 -10.24 -20.51
C ASP A 94 9.94 -8.78 -20.35
N THR A 95 9.60 -8.35 -19.13
CA THR A 95 9.03 -7.02 -18.84
C THR A 95 10.04 -6.02 -18.27
N GLY A 96 11.06 -6.50 -17.55
CA GLY A 96 11.98 -5.67 -16.77
C GLY A 96 11.52 -5.35 -15.35
N LEU A 97 10.41 -5.92 -14.87
CA LEU A 97 9.80 -5.60 -13.57
C LEU A 97 10.72 -5.89 -12.38
N ASP A 98 11.39 -7.05 -12.38
CA ASP A 98 12.28 -7.47 -11.28
C ASP A 98 13.52 -6.58 -11.13
N CYS A 99 13.80 -5.71 -12.11
CA CYS A 99 14.82 -4.67 -12.00
C CYS A 99 14.23 -3.29 -11.65
N TYR A 100 12.95 -3.11 -11.89
CA TYR A 100 12.23 -1.85 -11.73
C TYR A 100 11.68 -1.70 -10.31
N GLU A 101 11.00 -2.72 -9.79
CA GLU A 101 10.42 -2.71 -8.45
C GLU A 101 11.45 -2.50 -7.34
N PRO A 102 12.62 -3.16 -7.32
CA PRO A 102 13.59 -2.99 -6.22
C PRO A 102 14.05 -1.53 -6.02
N GLU A 103 14.04 -0.72 -7.07
CA GLU A 103 14.40 0.70 -6.99
C GLU A 103 13.45 1.48 -6.08
N PHE A 104 12.18 1.08 -5.99
CA PHE A 104 11.17 1.75 -5.16
C PHE A 104 11.41 1.53 -3.65
N PHE A 105 12.32 0.64 -3.28
CA PHE A 105 12.80 0.46 -1.90
C PHE A 105 14.02 1.33 -1.57
N TYR A 106 14.60 2.05 -2.53
CA TYR A 106 15.62 3.04 -2.21
C TYR A 106 15.02 4.21 -1.42
N PRO A 107 15.82 4.88 -0.56
CA PRO A 107 15.40 6.10 0.11
C PRO A 107 14.77 7.09 -0.88
N ARG A 108 13.67 7.74 -0.47
CA ARG A 108 12.86 8.60 -1.34
C ARG A 108 13.68 9.67 -2.05
N ASP A 109 14.59 10.32 -1.34
CA ASP A 109 15.50 11.34 -1.86
C ASP A 109 16.43 10.82 -2.97
N VAL A 110 16.85 9.56 -2.87
CA VAL A 110 17.63 8.87 -3.91
C VAL A 110 16.75 8.49 -5.09
N TRP A 111 15.57 7.90 -4.84
CA TRP A 111 14.64 7.43 -5.86
C TRP A 111 14.15 8.57 -6.78
N ILE A 112 13.85 9.75 -6.21
CA ILE A 112 13.41 10.93 -6.98
C ILE A 112 14.48 11.39 -8.01
N GLY A 113 15.73 10.97 -7.87
CA GLY A 113 16.81 11.27 -8.82
C GLY A 113 16.67 10.61 -10.19
N ALA A 114 15.75 9.67 -10.38
CA ALA A 114 15.51 8.96 -11.63
C ALA A 114 14.06 9.11 -12.13
N THR A 115 13.84 8.78 -13.41
CA THR A 115 12.48 8.75 -14.01
C THR A 115 12.05 7.32 -14.26
N TYR A 116 10.81 7.00 -13.90
CA TYR A 116 10.27 5.64 -13.92
C TYR A 116 9.01 5.58 -14.81
N THR A 117 9.01 4.69 -15.80
CA THR A 117 7.86 4.55 -16.71
C THR A 117 7.56 3.09 -17.03
N ALA A 118 6.27 2.74 -17.14
CA ALA A 118 5.80 1.48 -17.67
C ALA A 118 5.08 1.69 -19.02
N GLU A 119 5.46 0.95 -20.05
CA GLU A 119 4.82 0.98 -21.37
C GLU A 119 3.94 -0.25 -21.55
N LEU A 120 2.62 -0.06 -21.49
CA LEU A 120 1.62 -1.09 -21.68
C LEU A 120 1.07 -1.03 -23.11
N THR A 121 1.22 -2.11 -23.87
CA THR A 121 0.67 -2.28 -25.21
C THR A 121 -0.57 -3.15 -25.16
N ILE A 122 -1.71 -2.59 -25.57
CA ILE A 122 -2.99 -3.31 -25.59
C ILE A 122 -3.07 -4.16 -26.86
N THR A 123 -2.43 -5.32 -26.85
CA THR A 123 -2.51 -6.28 -27.96
C THR A 123 -3.91 -6.93 -28.01
N GLN A 124 -4.23 -7.60 -29.11
CA GLN A 124 -5.44 -8.43 -29.16
C GLN A 124 -5.40 -9.55 -28.11
N ALA A 125 -4.21 -10.10 -27.81
CA ALA A 125 -4.07 -11.15 -26.80
C ALA A 125 -4.35 -10.64 -25.38
N VAL A 126 -3.87 -9.44 -25.03
CA VAL A 126 -4.23 -8.77 -23.77
C VAL A 126 -5.74 -8.54 -23.69
N ALA A 127 -6.34 -8.04 -24.78
CA ALA A 127 -7.79 -7.80 -24.82
C ALA A 127 -8.58 -9.12 -24.65
N ASP A 128 -8.22 -10.18 -25.37
CA ASP A 128 -8.92 -11.47 -25.34
C ASP A 128 -8.90 -12.15 -23.96
N ARG A 129 -7.85 -11.89 -23.16
CA ARG A 129 -7.69 -12.39 -21.78
C ARG A 129 -8.42 -11.55 -20.73
N SER A 130 -8.77 -10.30 -21.05
CA SER A 130 -9.49 -9.41 -20.14
C SER A 130 -10.83 -9.98 -19.68
N HIS A 131 -11.32 -9.51 -18.53
CA HIS A 131 -12.62 -9.89 -17.98
C HIS A 131 -13.64 -8.78 -18.25
N GLY A 132 -14.63 -9.05 -19.11
CA GLY A 132 -15.63 -8.05 -19.54
C GLY A 132 -15.02 -6.84 -20.25
N GLY A 133 -13.85 -6.98 -20.86
CA GLY A 133 -13.14 -5.87 -21.51
C GLY A 133 -12.35 -5.01 -20.51
N VAL A 134 -12.04 -5.54 -19.33
CA VAL A 134 -11.32 -4.83 -18.26
C VAL A 134 -10.10 -5.62 -17.81
N ILE A 135 -9.00 -4.91 -17.65
CA ILE A 135 -7.82 -5.31 -16.85
C ILE A 135 -7.61 -4.26 -15.75
N TYR A 136 -6.72 -4.51 -14.81
CA TYR A 136 -6.53 -3.67 -13.63
C TYR A 136 -5.12 -3.13 -13.58
N TYR A 137 -4.96 -1.84 -13.28
CA TYR A 137 -3.68 -1.32 -12.79
C TYR A 137 -3.69 -1.41 -11.26
N PHE A 138 -2.58 -1.75 -10.65
CA PHE A 138 -2.46 -1.89 -9.19
C PHE A 138 -1.05 -1.48 -8.73
N CYS A 139 -0.79 -1.49 -7.41
CA CYS A 139 0.55 -1.29 -6.88
C CYS A 139 1.20 -2.65 -6.59
N HIS A 140 2.42 -2.88 -7.09
CA HIS A 140 3.10 -4.18 -6.89
C HIS A 140 3.58 -4.39 -5.45
N ILE A 141 3.70 -3.33 -4.65
CA ILE A 141 4.16 -3.39 -3.25
C ILE A 141 3.00 -3.35 -2.24
N HIS A 142 1.98 -2.53 -2.51
CA HIS A 142 0.82 -2.36 -1.62
C HIS A 142 -0.47 -2.87 -2.26
N SER A 143 -1.10 -3.82 -1.60
CA SER A 143 -2.39 -4.35 -2.05
C SER A 143 -3.54 -3.37 -1.83
N LYS A 144 -4.70 -3.71 -2.40
CA LYS A 144 -5.95 -2.93 -2.29
C LYS A 144 -5.86 -1.53 -2.93
N MET A 145 -5.06 -1.38 -3.98
CA MET A 145 -4.86 -0.13 -4.76
C MET A 145 -5.30 -0.19 -6.23
N SER A 146 -5.95 -1.28 -6.62
CA SER A 146 -6.42 -1.54 -7.97
C SER A 146 -7.41 -0.50 -8.48
N GLY A 147 -7.24 -0.13 -9.74
CA GLY A 147 -8.23 0.60 -10.53
C GLY A 147 -8.35 -0.01 -11.93
N LYS A 148 -9.33 0.43 -12.71
CA LYS A 148 -9.72 -0.25 -13.95
C LYS A 148 -9.07 0.37 -15.19
N ILE A 149 -8.69 -0.50 -16.12
CA ILE A 149 -8.39 -0.17 -17.50
C ILE A 149 -9.49 -0.77 -18.37
N VAL A 150 -10.31 0.10 -18.97
CA VAL A 150 -11.41 -0.28 -19.86
C VAL A 150 -10.89 -0.33 -21.30
N ILE A 151 -10.87 -1.52 -21.88
CA ILE A 151 -10.39 -1.76 -23.24
C ILE A 151 -11.51 -1.45 -24.24
N ASN A 152 -11.19 -0.60 -25.21
CA ASN A 152 -12.05 -0.29 -26.35
C ASN A 152 -11.47 -0.84 -27.64
N THR A 153 -12.33 -1.18 -28.59
CA THR A 153 -11.91 -1.46 -29.96
C THR A 153 -11.49 -0.16 -30.67
N VAL A 154 -10.88 -0.30 -31.85
CA VAL A 154 -10.45 0.84 -32.69
C VAL A 154 -11.59 1.78 -33.09
N ASP A 155 -12.85 1.31 -33.05
CA ASP A 155 -14.04 2.13 -33.34
C ASP A 155 -14.56 2.91 -32.12
N GLY A 156 -13.94 2.76 -30.95
CA GLY A 156 -14.31 3.43 -29.71
C GLY A 156 -15.43 2.77 -28.91
N THR A 157 -15.90 1.58 -29.31
CA THR A 157 -16.82 0.76 -28.51
C THR A 157 -16.05 -0.09 -27.50
N ARG A 158 -16.68 -0.42 -26.37
CA ARG A 158 -16.06 -1.29 -25.35
C ARG A 158 -15.83 -2.69 -25.95
N PHE A 159 -14.65 -3.25 -25.71
CA PHE A 159 -14.32 -4.59 -26.14
C PHE A 159 -15.08 -5.63 -25.32
N GLU A 160 -15.62 -6.65 -25.99
CA GLU A 160 -16.30 -7.77 -25.35
C GLU A 160 -15.51 -9.06 -25.57
N PRO A 161 -14.73 -9.54 -24.57
CA PRO A 161 -13.97 -10.78 -24.67
C PRO A 161 -14.91 -11.98 -24.76
N THR A 162 -14.56 -12.96 -25.61
CA THR A 162 -15.36 -14.18 -25.76
C THR A 162 -15.11 -15.19 -24.63
N LEU A 163 -13.87 -15.25 -24.11
CA LEU A 163 -13.48 -16.22 -23.08
C LEU A 163 -14.06 -15.84 -21.70
N ASN A 164 -13.92 -14.56 -21.33
CA ASN A 164 -14.33 -14.03 -20.02
C ASN A 164 -15.28 -12.84 -20.18
N PRO A 165 -16.54 -13.04 -20.66
CA PRO A 165 -17.43 -11.93 -21.03
C PRO A 165 -17.90 -11.07 -19.85
N THR A 166 -17.70 -11.53 -18.62
CA THR A 166 -18.14 -10.83 -17.40
C THR A 166 -16.97 -10.12 -16.74
N GLU A 167 -17.15 -8.83 -16.42
CA GLU A 167 -16.22 -8.05 -15.61
C GLU A 167 -16.16 -8.59 -14.18
N LEU A 168 -14.96 -8.68 -13.60
CA LEU A 168 -14.78 -9.07 -12.21
C LEU A 168 -15.14 -7.92 -11.26
N GLU A 169 -15.60 -8.27 -10.06
CA GLU A 169 -15.91 -7.28 -9.04
C GLU A 169 -14.62 -6.66 -8.50
N LEU A 170 -14.52 -5.33 -8.58
CA LEU A 170 -13.51 -4.56 -7.88
C LEU A 170 -14.09 -4.06 -6.55
N TYR A 171 -13.32 -4.15 -5.47
CA TYR A 171 -13.73 -3.62 -4.17
C TYR A 171 -14.07 -2.12 -4.27
N SER A 172 -15.00 -1.69 -3.42
CA SER A 172 -15.38 -0.28 -3.37
C SER A 172 -14.23 0.58 -2.85
N PRO A 173 -13.94 1.72 -3.50
CA PRO A 173 -12.96 2.67 -2.99
C PRO A 173 -13.32 3.14 -1.57
N VAL A 174 -12.29 3.41 -0.76
CA VAL A 174 -12.49 3.99 0.57
C VAL A 174 -13.22 5.32 0.48
N VAL A 175 -14.35 5.44 1.18
CA VAL A 175 -15.06 6.71 1.33
C VAL A 175 -14.65 7.34 2.66
N ARG A 176 -13.87 8.42 2.58
CA ARG A 176 -13.51 9.18 3.78
C ARG A 176 -14.71 9.89 4.37
N SER A 177 -14.87 9.75 5.68
CA SER A 177 -15.78 10.59 6.45
C SER A 177 -15.34 12.06 6.39
N ALA A 178 -16.24 12.98 6.74
CA ALA A 178 -15.89 14.41 6.85
C ALA A 178 -14.77 14.67 7.89
N ILE A 179 -14.73 13.86 8.94
CA ILE A 179 -13.70 13.91 9.98
C ILE A 179 -12.35 13.47 9.39
N ASP A 180 -12.32 12.30 8.74
CA ASP A 180 -11.11 11.77 8.10
C ASP A 180 -10.57 12.71 7.02
N ALA A 181 -11.45 13.30 6.21
CA ALA A 181 -11.06 14.28 5.20
C ALA A 181 -10.45 15.56 5.83
N THR A 182 -10.96 15.98 7.00
CA THR A 182 -10.46 17.14 7.74
C THR A 182 -9.11 16.85 8.40
N CYS A 183 -8.98 15.66 9.00
CA CYS A 183 -7.78 15.19 9.69
C CYS A 183 -6.69 14.67 8.74
N GLY A 184 -7.02 14.29 7.50
CA GLY A 184 -6.08 13.61 6.60
C GLY A 184 -5.88 12.13 6.94
N THR A 185 -6.73 11.57 7.78
CA THR A 185 -6.64 10.20 8.29
C THR A 185 -7.51 9.25 7.48
N THR A 186 -7.45 7.96 7.77
CA THR A 186 -8.38 6.95 7.22
C THR A 186 -8.95 6.09 8.33
N GLY A 187 -10.29 6.06 8.42
CA GLY A 187 -11.03 5.13 9.27
C GLY A 187 -10.94 5.39 10.77
N VAL A 188 -10.53 6.59 11.18
CA VAL A 188 -10.40 6.94 12.62
C VAL A 188 -11.59 7.73 13.15
N ALA A 189 -12.51 8.15 12.27
CA ALA A 189 -13.62 9.03 12.63
C ALA A 189 -14.43 8.55 13.84
N GLN A 190 -14.76 7.27 13.93
CA GLN A 190 -15.55 6.70 15.03
C GLN A 190 -14.88 6.80 16.41
N TYR A 191 -13.55 7.00 16.46
CA TYR A 191 -12.76 7.10 17.69
C TYR A 191 -12.56 8.55 18.16
N THR A 192 -13.00 9.53 17.36
CA THR A 192 -12.93 10.95 17.72
C THR A 192 -13.99 11.32 18.76
N TYR A 193 -13.81 12.48 19.43
CA TYR A 193 -14.67 12.91 20.52
C TYR A 193 -16.16 12.97 20.12
N GLY A 194 -17.03 12.45 20.98
CA GLY A 194 -18.49 12.43 20.75
C GLY A 194 -18.98 11.34 19.79
N GLN A 195 -18.08 10.49 19.28
CA GLN A 195 -18.43 9.35 18.42
C GLN A 195 -18.54 8.06 19.24
N SER A 196 -19.07 7.00 18.61
CA SER A 196 -19.43 5.74 19.28
C SER A 196 -18.27 4.99 19.93
N MET A 197 -17.05 5.14 19.41
CA MET A 197 -15.85 4.44 19.86
C MET A 197 -14.85 5.36 20.57
N ALA A 198 -15.27 6.58 20.93
CA ALA A 198 -14.42 7.55 21.62
C ALA A 198 -13.86 6.98 22.94
N CYS A 199 -12.59 7.24 23.19
CA CYS A 199 -11.93 6.85 24.44
C CYS A 199 -12.29 7.82 25.56
N SER A 200 -12.44 7.30 26.78
CA SER A 200 -12.73 8.12 27.97
C SER A 200 -11.53 8.90 28.49
N GLY A 201 -10.32 8.39 28.25
CA GLY A 201 -9.05 9.05 28.62
C GLY A 201 -8.47 9.89 27.48
N SER A 202 -7.64 10.86 27.84
CA SER A 202 -6.82 11.59 26.87
C SER A 202 -5.43 10.96 26.75
N PHE A 203 -4.93 10.90 25.53
CA PHE A 203 -3.58 10.40 25.22
C PHE A 203 -2.56 11.54 25.04
N LEU A 204 -3.04 12.79 25.04
CA LEU A 204 -2.22 13.98 24.86
C LEU A 204 -2.23 14.82 26.13
N CYS A 205 -1.10 15.44 26.43
CA CYS A 205 -1.01 16.40 27.52
C CYS A 205 -1.58 17.76 27.12
N GLY A 206 -2.04 18.53 28.11
CA GLY A 206 -2.56 19.88 27.90
C GLY A 206 -3.99 19.93 27.36
N ASP A 207 -4.39 21.11 26.90
CA ASP A 207 -5.72 21.35 26.34
C ASP A 207 -5.71 21.09 24.83
N LEU A 208 -6.52 20.13 24.38
CA LEU A 208 -6.68 19.75 22.97
C LEU A 208 -7.17 20.92 22.11
N ASP A 209 -7.86 21.89 22.72
CA ASP A 209 -8.42 23.04 22.01
C ASP A 209 -7.37 24.14 21.71
N THR A 210 -6.12 23.96 22.17
CA THR A 210 -5.01 24.86 21.82
C THR A 210 -4.68 24.80 20.33
N ASN A 211 -4.67 23.60 19.75
CA ASN A 211 -4.61 23.36 18.31
C ASN A 211 -5.71 22.34 17.99
N PRO A 212 -6.98 22.78 17.88
CA PRO A 212 -8.12 21.88 17.90
C PRO A 212 -8.09 20.92 16.70
N ARG A 213 -7.58 21.36 15.54
CA ARG A 213 -7.47 20.49 14.37
C ARG A 213 -6.45 19.39 14.58
N PHE A 214 -5.25 19.70 15.09
CA PHE A 214 -4.24 18.67 15.32
C PHE A 214 -4.57 17.81 16.55
N GLY A 215 -4.82 18.44 17.70
CA GLY A 215 -5.02 17.76 18.98
C GLY A 215 -6.26 16.86 19.01
N GLN A 216 -7.40 17.30 18.46
CA GLN A 216 -8.62 16.48 18.46
C GLN A 216 -8.53 15.33 17.46
N CYS A 217 -7.89 15.53 16.30
CA CYS A 217 -7.63 14.46 15.34
C CYS A 217 -6.67 13.41 15.93
N LEU A 218 -5.56 13.87 16.53
CA LEU A 218 -4.55 12.99 17.11
C LEU A 218 -5.13 12.17 18.28
N GLN A 219 -5.97 12.77 19.12
CA GLN A 219 -6.70 12.05 20.18
C GLN A 219 -7.54 10.88 19.62
N GLY A 220 -8.17 11.05 18.45
CA GLY A 220 -8.91 9.97 17.79
C GLY A 220 -7.99 8.87 17.22
N VAL A 221 -6.87 9.27 16.63
CA VAL A 221 -5.84 8.36 16.10
C VAL A 221 -5.23 7.49 17.21
N ASP A 222 -4.93 8.08 18.36
CA ASP A 222 -4.40 7.35 19.54
C ASP A 222 -5.48 6.47 20.18
N CYS A 223 -6.72 6.94 20.19
CA CYS A 223 -7.83 6.11 20.66
C CYS A 223 -8.04 4.86 19.78
N ALA A 224 -7.93 5.01 18.45
CA ALA A 224 -8.02 3.90 17.52
C ALA A 224 -6.94 2.84 17.80
N MET A 225 -5.70 3.27 18.03
CA MET A 225 -4.60 2.39 18.44
C MET A 225 -4.91 1.64 19.73
N ASN A 226 -5.25 2.38 20.79
CA ASN A 226 -5.50 1.81 22.12
C ASN A 226 -6.64 0.77 22.09
N LYS A 227 -7.69 1.03 21.32
CA LYS A 227 -8.79 0.08 21.13
C LYS A 227 -8.39 -1.11 20.27
N GLY A 228 -7.66 -0.88 19.17
CA GLY A 228 -7.24 -1.93 18.24
C GLY A 228 -6.25 -2.91 18.86
N MET A 229 -5.21 -2.40 19.55
CA MET A 229 -4.22 -3.26 20.22
C MET A 229 -4.82 -4.13 21.34
N PHE A 230 -5.93 -3.69 21.94
CA PHE A 230 -6.64 -4.45 22.98
C PHE A 230 -7.72 -5.39 22.41
N GLY A 231 -8.41 -5.00 21.34
CA GLY A 231 -9.57 -5.71 20.81
C GLY A 231 -9.24 -7.02 20.08
N GLU A 232 -8.02 -7.13 19.54
CA GLU A 232 -7.69 -8.11 18.51
C GLU A 232 -6.65 -9.14 18.91
N SER A 233 -6.08 -9.04 20.11
CA SER A 233 -5.10 -10.02 20.54
C SER A 233 -5.81 -11.36 20.79
N THR A 234 -5.34 -12.42 20.12
CA THR A 234 -5.73 -13.80 20.40
C THR A 234 -5.62 -14.04 21.92
N PRO A 235 -6.69 -14.53 22.57
CA PRO A 235 -6.68 -14.77 24.01
C PRO A 235 -5.50 -15.64 24.45
N ASP A 236 -5.03 -15.37 25.66
CA ASP A 236 -3.95 -16.11 26.32
C ASP A 236 -2.58 -16.08 25.62
N HIS A 237 -2.41 -15.28 24.56
CA HIS A 237 -1.15 -15.10 23.84
C HIS A 237 -0.55 -16.44 23.37
N ALA A 238 -1.41 -17.36 22.94
CA ALA A 238 -1.04 -18.73 22.58
C ALA A 238 0.03 -18.79 21.47
N SER A 239 0.11 -17.77 20.63
CA SER A 239 1.20 -17.54 19.68
C SER A 239 1.75 -16.12 19.84
N PRO A 240 2.99 -15.95 20.34
CA PRO A 240 3.62 -14.65 20.46
C PRO A 240 3.76 -13.91 19.12
N VAL A 241 3.96 -14.65 18.01
CA VAL A 241 4.06 -14.04 16.67
C VAL A 241 2.70 -13.50 16.23
N VAL A 242 1.62 -14.28 16.44
CA VAL A 242 0.26 -13.83 16.11
C VAL A 242 -0.11 -12.60 16.94
N THR A 243 0.09 -12.63 18.26
CA THR A 243 -0.15 -11.47 19.13
C THR A 243 0.69 -10.26 18.72
N PHE A 244 1.95 -10.45 18.32
CA PHE A 244 2.76 -9.36 17.80
C PHE A 244 2.13 -8.75 16.54
N MET A 245 1.78 -9.55 15.54
CA MET A 245 1.18 -9.04 14.30
C MET A 245 -0.19 -8.37 14.55
N GLU A 246 -1.04 -8.96 15.40
CA GLU A 246 -2.35 -8.40 15.79
C GLU A 246 -2.21 -7.02 16.44
N GLN A 247 -1.17 -6.79 17.25
CA GLN A 247 -0.94 -5.51 17.90
C GLN A 247 -0.15 -4.52 17.03
N MET A 248 0.76 -5.02 16.19
CA MET A 248 1.58 -4.16 15.34
C MET A 248 0.81 -3.57 14.16
N ILE A 249 -0.27 -4.22 13.69
CA ILE A 249 -1.17 -3.60 12.70
C ILE A 249 -1.77 -2.29 13.22
N PRO A 250 -2.55 -2.23 14.32
CA PRO A 250 -3.11 -0.98 14.82
C PRO A 250 -2.04 0.01 15.31
N HIS A 251 -0.87 -0.46 15.77
CA HIS A 251 0.27 0.40 16.09
C HIS A 251 0.84 1.11 14.85
N HIS A 252 1.06 0.38 13.75
CA HIS A 252 1.53 0.98 12.50
C HIS A 252 0.47 1.88 11.87
N LEU A 253 -0.80 1.49 11.89
CA LEU A 253 -1.89 2.34 11.40
C LEU A 253 -2.02 3.65 12.20
N ASN A 254 -1.67 3.66 13.48
CA ASN A 254 -1.55 4.88 14.27
C ASN A 254 -0.43 5.77 13.73
N ALA A 255 0.79 5.25 13.60
CA ALA A 255 1.92 6.01 13.06
C ALA A 255 1.65 6.55 11.65
N VAL A 256 1.06 5.74 10.76
CA VAL A 256 0.63 6.16 9.41
C VAL A 256 -0.37 7.32 9.50
N ASN A 257 -1.41 7.21 10.33
CA ASN A 257 -2.40 8.28 10.47
C ASN A 257 -1.82 9.54 11.13
N MET A 258 -0.88 9.41 12.06
CA MET A 258 -0.15 10.55 12.64
C MET A 258 0.69 11.28 11.59
N ALA A 259 1.40 10.53 10.75
CA ALA A 259 2.20 11.10 9.67
C ALA A 259 1.34 11.83 8.64
N LYS A 260 0.24 11.20 8.20
CA LYS A 260 -0.73 11.86 7.31
C LYS A 260 -1.39 13.07 7.96
N LEU A 261 -1.72 13.01 9.25
CA LEU A 261 -2.28 14.15 9.98
C LEU A 261 -1.34 15.35 9.93
N LEU A 262 -0.04 15.14 10.19
CA LEU A 262 0.94 16.22 10.15
C LEU A 262 1.11 16.77 8.73
N LEU A 263 1.25 15.89 7.72
CA LEU A 263 1.27 16.29 6.29
C LEU A 263 0.03 17.10 5.89
N LYS A 264 -1.14 16.82 6.50
CA LYS A 264 -2.40 17.49 6.19
C LYS A 264 -2.60 18.83 6.90
N THR A 265 -2.05 18.98 8.09
CA THR A 265 -2.41 20.08 9.00
C THR A 265 -1.33 21.12 9.17
N ASP A 266 -0.06 20.79 8.92
CA ASP A 266 1.06 21.70 9.12
C ASP A 266 2.20 21.46 8.11
N LEU A 267 1.85 21.47 6.82
CA LEU A 267 2.80 21.23 5.74
C LEU A 267 3.95 22.25 5.72
N ASP A 268 3.70 23.49 6.14
CA ASP A 268 4.73 24.53 6.22
C ASP A 268 5.80 24.17 7.25
N SER A 269 5.41 23.66 8.43
CA SER A 269 6.37 23.21 9.45
C SER A 269 7.10 21.93 9.03
N VAL A 270 6.43 21.05 8.28
CA VAL A 270 7.07 19.88 7.66
C VAL A 270 8.17 20.32 6.70
N ALA A 271 7.86 21.23 5.78
CA ALA A 271 8.82 21.75 4.82
C ALA A 271 9.96 22.56 5.47
N ALA A 272 9.70 23.21 6.62
CA ALA A 272 10.70 23.95 7.38
C ALA A 272 11.62 23.04 8.23
N THR A 273 11.25 21.79 8.46
CA THR A 273 12.01 20.85 9.28
C THR A 273 12.82 19.91 8.39
N ASP A 274 14.15 20.05 8.44
CA ASP A 274 15.07 19.31 7.58
C ASP A 274 14.85 17.79 7.64
N GLY A 275 14.63 17.17 6.47
CA GLY A 275 14.36 15.74 6.31
C GLY A 275 13.01 15.22 6.82
N LEU A 276 12.16 16.05 7.43
CA LEU A 276 10.92 15.56 8.04
C LEU A 276 9.93 15.05 7.00
N GLU A 277 9.80 15.67 5.84
CA GLU A 277 8.89 15.21 4.80
C GLU A 277 9.19 13.77 4.38
N ASP A 278 10.45 13.44 4.11
CA ASP A 278 10.86 12.09 3.71
C ASP A 278 10.61 11.07 4.83
N ILE A 279 10.84 11.44 6.10
CA ILE A 279 10.50 10.59 7.25
C ILE A 279 8.99 10.32 7.32
N LEU A 280 8.14 11.32 7.07
CA LEU A 280 6.70 11.14 7.10
C LEU A 280 6.22 10.24 5.95
N TRP A 281 6.78 10.40 4.75
CA TRP A 281 6.49 9.49 3.63
C TRP A 281 6.98 8.07 3.91
N ASP A 282 8.16 7.90 4.51
CA ASP A 282 8.70 6.60 4.90
C ASP A 282 7.76 5.90 5.90
N ILE A 283 7.33 6.62 6.95
CA ILE A 283 6.34 6.10 7.90
C ILE A 283 5.05 5.67 7.16
N VAL A 284 4.54 6.49 6.25
CA VAL A 284 3.30 6.17 5.54
C VAL A 284 3.46 4.94 4.64
N ASN A 285 4.50 4.88 3.82
CA ASN A 285 4.61 3.84 2.80
C ASN A 285 5.19 2.54 3.37
N VAL A 286 6.27 2.62 4.15
CA VAL A 286 6.98 1.45 4.67
C VAL A 286 6.15 0.76 5.75
N GLN A 287 5.54 1.51 6.67
CA GLN A 287 4.71 0.86 7.70
C GLN A 287 3.42 0.27 7.13
N ASN A 288 2.86 0.85 6.06
CA ASN A 288 1.75 0.20 5.34
C ASN A 288 2.17 -1.09 4.62
N TYR A 289 3.39 -1.14 4.08
CA TYR A 289 3.94 -2.39 3.56
C TYR A 289 4.12 -3.43 4.67
N GLN A 290 4.58 -3.04 5.85
CA GLN A 290 4.66 -3.93 7.02
C GLN A 290 3.28 -4.41 7.47
N VAL A 291 2.27 -3.52 7.53
CA VAL A 291 0.87 -3.89 7.79
C VAL A 291 0.40 -4.94 6.78
N HIS A 292 0.72 -4.78 5.49
CA HIS A 292 0.40 -5.78 4.47
C HIS A 292 1.04 -7.14 4.78
N GLN A 293 2.34 -7.18 5.09
CA GLN A 293 3.04 -8.43 5.47
C GLN A 293 2.40 -9.09 6.71
N PHE A 294 1.97 -8.28 7.69
CA PHE A 294 1.32 -8.78 8.90
C PHE A 294 -0.06 -9.37 8.60
N ARG A 295 -0.86 -8.71 7.75
CA ARG A 295 -2.16 -9.21 7.30
C ARG A 295 -2.03 -10.52 6.55
N ASN A 296 -1.05 -10.64 5.65
CA ASN A 296 -0.79 -11.87 4.91
C ASN A 296 -0.42 -13.02 5.87
N TYR A 297 0.46 -12.74 6.83
CA TYR A 297 0.83 -13.73 7.84
C TYR A 297 -0.38 -14.17 8.66
N LEU A 298 -1.19 -13.22 9.15
CA LEU A 298 -2.34 -13.53 9.98
C LEU A 298 -3.40 -14.33 9.20
N GLU A 299 -3.76 -13.93 7.99
CA GLU A 299 -4.72 -14.67 7.16
C GLU A 299 -4.27 -16.12 6.95
N ALA A 300 -3.01 -16.33 6.57
CA ALA A 300 -2.46 -17.66 6.32
C ALA A 300 -2.40 -18.55 7.58
N ASN A 301 -2.28 -17.97 8.78
CA ASN A 301 -2.06 -18.71 10.02
C ASN A 301 -3.28 -18.77 10.95
N THR A 302 -4.25 -17.88 10.79
CA THR A 302 -5.43 -17.76 11.67
C THR A 302 -6.75 -17.73 10.90
N GLY A 303 -6.73 -17.47 9.58
CA GLY A 303 -7.93 -17.20 8.79
C GLY A 303 -8.57 -15.84 9.10
N ASN A 304 -7.82 -14.94 9.73
CA ASN A 304 -8.21 -13.57 10.02
C ASN A 304 -7.02 -12.65 9.82
N ALA A 305 -7.01 -11.87 8.74
CA ALA A 305 -5.99 -10.86 8.44
C ALA A 305 -5.81 -9.76 9.51
N GLY A 306 -6.63 -9.70 10.55
CA GLY A 306 -6.60 -8.66 11.58
C GLY A 306 -7.37 -7.40 11.16
N VAL A 307 -7.05 -6.26 11.74
CA VAL A 307 -7.86 -5.03 11.57
C VAL A 307 -7.73 -4.45 10.15
N ALA A 308 -8.87 -4.27 9.50
CA ALA A 308 -9.07 -3.29 8.44
C ALA A 308 -9.96 -2.16 8.99
N LEU A 309 -9.53 -0.90 8.86
CA LEU A 309 -10.38 0.23 9.24
C LEU A 309 -11.39 0.55 8.12
N PRO A 310 -12.70 0.73 8.41
CA PRO A 310 -13.36 0.67 9.71
C PRO A 310 -13.81 -0.75 10.14
N TYR A 311 -13.70 -1.01 11.45
CA TYR A 311 -13.85 -2.30 12.13
C TYR A 311 -15.27 -2.93 12.11
N PRO A 312 -15.43 -4.22 11.76
CA PRO A 312 -16.56 -5.07 12.19
C PRO A 312 -16.24 -5.90 13.46
N PRO A 313 -17.25 -6.34 14.25
CA PRO A 313 -17.09 -6.94 15.58
C PRO A 313 -16.32 -8.28 15.61
N PRO A 314 -15.75 -8.66 16.77
CA PRO A 314 -14.74 -9.73 16.89
C PRO A 314 -15.28 -11.14 16.56
N LEU A 315 -14.42 -11.98 15.97
CA LEU A 315 -14.68 -13.39 15.61
C LEU A 315 -13.97 -14.40 16.56
N PRO A 316 -14.46 -15.65 16.68
CA PRO A 316 -13.91 -16.68 17.58
C PRO A 316 -12.77 -17.53 16.96
N PRO A 317 -11.96 -18.25 17.78
CA PRO A 317 -10.61 -18.70 17.41
C PRO A 317 -10.51 -20.15 16.84
N PRO A 318 -9.47 -20.45 16.03
CA PRO A 318 -8.97 -21.81 15.77
C PRO A 318 -7.64 -22.16 16.48
N SER A 319 -7.25 -23.44 16.43
CA SER A 319 -6.21 -24.12 17.25
C SER A 319 -4.85 -24.32 16.53
N PRO A 320 -3.73 -24.58 17.26
CA PRO A 320 -2.36 -24.33 16.78
C PRO A 320 -1.61 -25.57 16.24
N PRO A 321 -0.46 -25.39 15.56
CA PRO A 321 0.81 -25.84 16.16
C PRO A 321 2.04 -24.94 15.89
N SER A 322 3.23 -25.47 16.16
CA SER A 322 4.34 -24.89 16.93
C SER A 322 5.68 -24.63 16.21
N THR A 323 6.43 -23.67 16.79
CA THR A 323 7.91 -23.49 16.91
C THR A 323 8.79 -23.32 15.67
N SER A 324 9.63 -22.27 15.70
CA SER A 324 10.84 -22.13 14.88
C SER A 324 12.08 -21.79 15.73
N PRO A 325 13.30 -22.12 15.25
CA PRO A 325 14.55 -21.96 15.99
C PRO A 325 15.30 -20.65 15.68
N ALA A 326 16.34 -20.39 16.47
CA ALA A 326 17.20 -19.21 16.42
C ALA A 326 18.18 -19.20 15.22
N VAL A 327 18.46 -18.00 14.70
CA VAL A 327 19.35 -17.72 13.57
C VAL A 327 20.81 -17.60 14.05
N ALA A 328 21.74 -18.20 13.30
CA ALA A 328 23.19 -18.12 13.52
C ALA A 328 23.86 -16.99 12.71
N ALA A 329 24.96 -16.43 13.22
CA ALA A 329 25.68 -15.28 12.64
C ALA A 329 26.36 -15.58 11.28
N ALA A 330 26.39 -14.58 10.39
CA ALA A 330 26.68 -14.72 8.95
C ALA A 330 28.10 -14.33 8.48
N CYS A 331 29.08 -14.07 9.35
CA CYS A 331 30.44 -13.72 8.91
C CYS A 331 31.55 -14.28 9.79
N THR A 332 32.72 -14.50 9.18
CA THR A 332 33.96 -14.92 9.86
C THR A 332 35.00 -13.79 9.76
N PRO A 333 35.43 -13.18 10.87
CA PRO A 333 36.40 -12.09 10.83
C PRO A 333 37.79 -12.55 10.39
N SER A 334 38.54 -11.66 9.74
CA SER A 334 39.92 -11.89 9.28
C SER A 334 40.81 -10.66 9.54
N SER A 335 42.11 -10.75 9.24
CA SER A 335 43.05 -9.62 9.43
C SER A 335 42.69 -8.35 8.66
N THR A 336 41.82 -8.46 7.65
CA THR A 336 41.34 -7.34 6.83
C THR A 336 39.82 -7.26 6.77
N MET A 337 39.09 -8.12 7.51
CA MET A 337 37.64 -8.16 7.52
C MET A 337 37.13 -8.08 8.95
N LEU A 338 36.60 -6.91 9.31
CA LEU A 338 35.94 -6.69 10.59
C LEU A 338 34.46 -7.05 10.44
N CYS A 339 34.01 -8.01 11.24
CA CYS A 339 32.60 -8.32 11.39
C CYS A 339 31.97 -7.31 12.35
N MET A 340 30.91 -6.63 11.91
CA MET A 340 30.13 -5.71 12.73
C MET A 340 28.72 -6.26 12.91
N SER A 341 28.16 -6.07 14.09
CA SER A 341 26.76 -6.37 14.41
C SER A 341 26.20 -5.29 15.33
N LEU A 342 24.93 -4.98 15.17
CA LEU A 342 24.19 -4.14 16.10
C LEU A 342 23.55 -5.04 17.17
N ASP A 343 23.85 -4.80 18.45
CA ASP A 343 23.09 -5.41 19.54
C ASP A 343 21.84 -4.56 19.79
N VAL A 344 20.71 -5.02 19.25
CA VAL A 344 19.40 -4.35 19.39
C VAL A 344 18.84 -4.42 20.82
N PHE A 345 19.49 -5.14 21.74
CA PHE A 345 19.12 -5.22 23.16
C PHE A 345 20.08 -4.42 24.07
N ALA A 346 21.14 -3.83 23.51
CA ALA A 346 21.92 -2.84 24.22
C ALA A 346 21.05 -1.58 24.37
N SER A 347 20.76 -1.21 25.62
CA SER A 347 19.90 -0.06 25.95
C SER A 347 20.40 1.25 25.31
N GLU A 348 19.48 2.18 25.06
CA GLU A 348 19.80 3.60 24.76
C GLU A 348 20.64 4.27 25.86
#